data_AF-A0AAC8N7D9-F1
#
_entry.id   AF-A0AAC8N7D9-F1
#
_cell.length_a   1.000
_cell.length_b   1.000
_cell.length_c   1.000
_cell.angle_alpha   90.00
_cell.angle_beta   90.00
_cell.angle_gamma   90.00
#
_symmetry.space_group_name_H-M   'P 1'
#
loop_
_entity.id
_entity.type
_entity.pdbx_description
1 polymer ?
#
loop_
_entity_poly.entity_id
_entity_poly.type
_entity_poly.pdbx_seq_one_letter_code
_entity_poly.pdbx_strand_id
1 'polypeptide(L)'
;MNHFVLNTFIDKETKVGYSKGDMYESNDSERIAFLIEKGFLKGNKEIPTFPKHTGGGWYELSNGEKVQGKEEAMSAEQSLKDKES
;
A
#
# COMPACT_ATOMS: atom_id res chain seq x y z
N MET A 1 10.47 -12.01 6.66
CA MET A 1 10.59 -10.58 6.29
C MET A 1 10.29 -9.72 7.51
N ASN A 2 10.92 -8.54 7.64
CA ASN A 2 10.78 -7.67 8.81
C ASN A 2 9.87 -6.48 8.49
N HIS A 3 8.91 -6.21 9.36
CA HIS A 3 7.90 -5.16 9.20
C HIS A 3 7.87 -4.24 10.41
N PHE A 4 7.87 -2.93 10.17
CA PHE A 4 7.83 -1.95 11.24
C PHE A 4 6.45 -1.91 11.91
N VAL A 5 6.40 -1.96 13.24
CA VAL A 5 5.16 -1.99 14.02
C VAL A 5 4.66 -0.56 14.26
N LEU A 6 3.47 -0.25 13.73
CA LEU A 6 2.80 1.05 13.88
C LEU A 6 1.95 1.13 15.15
N ASN A 7 1.29 0.03 15.52
CA ASN A 7 0.44 -0.08 16.69
C ASN A 7 0.79 -1.35 17.47
N THR A 8 0.81 -1.25 18.80
CA THR A 8 1.09 -2.38 19.69
C THR A 8 0.07 -3.49 19.49
N PHE A 9 0.53 -4.74 19.38
CA PHE A 9 -0.32 -5.92 19.29
C PHE A 9 0.31 -7.14 19.95
N ILE A 10 -0.51 -8.13 20.26
CA ILE A 10 -0.05 -9.46 20.70
C ILE A 10 -0.27 -10.40 19.54
N ASP A 11 0.79 -11.06 19.09
CA ASP A 11 0.67 -12.05 18.04
C ASP A 11 -0.03 -13.31 18.56
N LYS A 12 -1.05 -13.78 17.82
CA LYS A 12 -1.91 -14.87 18.29
C LYS A 12 -1.22 -16.23 18.25
N GLU A 13 -0.22 -16.40 17.38
CA GLU A 13 0.45 -17.68 17.12
C GLU A 13 1.61 -17.87 18.10
N THR A 14 2.46 -16.86 18.19
CA THR A 14 3.66 -16.88 19.06
C THR A 14 3.36 -16.43 20.49
N LYS A 15 2.23 -15.75 20.72
CA LYS A 15 1.89 -15.06 21.99
C LYS A 15 2.86 -13.94 22.38
N VAL A 16 3.74 -13.51 21.47
CA VAL A 16 4.69 -12.43 21.69
C VAL A 16 3.99 -11.08 21.52
N GLY A 17 4.22 -10.16 22.46
CA GLY A 17 3.78 -8.78 22.36
C GLY A 17 4.80 -7.94 21.59
N TYR A 18 4.31 -7.13 20.66
CA TYR A 18 5.09 -6.16 19.90
C TYR A 18 4.59 -4.75 20.20
N SER A 19 5.52 -3.86 20.53
CA SER A 19 5.26 -2.45 20.79
C SER A 19 5.41 -1.62 19.52
N LYS A 20 4.76 -0.45 19.50
CA LYS A 20 4.99 0.55 18.44
C LYS A 20 6.48 0.89 18.34
N GLY A 21 7.04 0.78 17.14
CA GLY A 21 8.46 0.99 16.86
C GLY A 21 9.27 -0.31 16.74
N ASP A 22 8.72 -1.45 17.17
CA ASP A 22 9.39 -2.73 17.05
C ASP A 22 9.42 -3.22 15.60
N MET A 23 10.24 -4.25 15.37
CA MET A 23 10.28 -4.98 14.10
C MET A 23 9.61 -6.35 14.28
N TYR A 24 8.54 -6.57 13.52
CA TYR A 24 7.85 -7.86 13.45
C TYR A 24 8.45 -8.70 12.33
N GLU A 25 8.99 -9.87 12.66
CA GLU A 25 9.54 -10.81 11.68
C GLU A 25 8.59 -11.99 11.47
N SER A 26 8.14 -12.16 10.23
CA SER A 26 7.34 -13.33 9.84
C SER A 26 7.52 -13.62 8.35
N ASN A 27 7.24 -14.86 7.97
CA ASN A 27 7.17 -15.29 6.57
C ASN A 27 5.72 -15.60 6.14
N ASP A 28 4.75 -15.41 7.03
CA ASP A 28 3.34 -15.59 6.74
C ASP A 28 2.77 -14.32 6.09
N SER A 29 2.69 -14.35 4.76
CA SER A 29 2.17 -13.26 3.94
C SER A 29 0.71 -12.92 4.24
N GLU A 30 -0.14 -13.89 4.59
CA GLU A 30 -1.55 -13.64 4.91
C GLU A 30 -1.67 -12.91 6.25
N ARG A 31 -0.91 -13.36 7.25
CA ARG A 31 -0.84 -12.71 8.56
C ARG A 31 -0.28 -11.29 8.46
N ILE A 32 0.78 -11.10 7.69
CA ILE A 32 1.37 -9.78 7.43
C ILE A 32 0.35 -8.87 6.73
N ALA A 33 -0.30 -9.33 5.66
CA ALA A 33 -1.31 -8.54 4.95
C ALA A 33 -2.48 -8.13 5.86
N PHE A 34 -2.98 -9.06 6.68
CA PHE A 34 -4.01 -8.79 7.68
C PHE A 34 -3.58 -7.72 8.68
N LEU A 35 -2.36 -7.82 9.22
CA LEU A 35 -1.84 -6.86 10.19
C LEU A 35 -1.59 -5.48 9.56
N ILE A 36 -1.17 -5.43 8.29
CA ILE A 36 -1.04 -4.19 7.51
C ILE A 36 -2.41 -3.54 7.29
N GLU A 37 -3.40 -4.31 6.84
CA GLU A 37 -4.77 -3.82 6.58
C GLU A 37 -5.42 -3.28 7.86
N LYS A 38 -5.18 -3.94 8.99
CA LYS A 38 -5.63 -3.48 10.32
C LYS A 38 -4.79 -2.33 10.89
N GLY A 39 -3.71 -1.92 10.22
CA GLY A 39 -2.86 -0.80 10.63
C GLY A 39 -1.92 -1.10 11.80
N PHE A 40 -1.64 -2.38 12.10
CA PHE A 40 -0.65 -2.77 13.11
C PHE A 40 0.78 -2.73 12.57
N LEU A 41 0.96 -3.13 11.31
CA LEU A 41 2.25 -3.10 10.64
C LEU A 41 2.27 -2.02 9.57
N LYS A 42 3.47 -1.47 9.34
CA LYS A 42 3.72 -0.61 8.20
C LYS A 42 3.59 -1.45 6.95
N GLY A 43 2.54 -1.17 6.19
CA GLY A 43 2.38 -1.72 4.87
C GLY A 43 3.53 -1.28 3.99
N ASN A 44 4.28 -2.24 3.45
CA ASN A 44 5.02 -2.05 2.21
C ASN A 44 4.07 -2.11 1.00
N LYS A 45 2.79 -1.77 1.21
CA LYS A 45 1.86 -1.48 0.13
C LYS A 45 2.41 -0.17 -0.45
N GLU A 46 3.31 -0.30 -1.41
CA GLU A 46 3.44 0.67 -2.47
C GLU A 46 2.03 0.75 -3.07
N ILE A 47 1.16 1.54 -2.46
CA ILE A 47 -0.07 1.96 -3.09
C ILE A 47 0.49 2.68 -4.31
N PRO A 48 0.38 2.11 -5.52
CA PRO A 48 1.00 2.74 -6.65
C PRO A 48 0.31 4.09 -6.73
N THR A 49 1.09 5.16 -6.52
CA THR A 49 0.54 6.51 -6.57
C THR A 49 0.27 6.77 -8.03
N PHE A 50 -0.94 6.42 -8.46
CA PHE A 50 -1.41 6.72 -9.80
C PHE A 50 -1.80 8.20 -9.86
N PRO A 51 -1.59 8.87 -11.00
CA PRO A 51 -1.03 8.32 -12.24
C PRO A 51 0.51 8.09 -12.17
N LYS A 52 0.98 6.91 -12.60
CA LYS A 52 2.39 6.50 -12.55
C LYS A 52 3.12 6.90 -13.84
N HIS A 53 4.14 7.74 -13.75
CA HIS A 53 4.93 8.14 -14.92
C HIS A 53 5.74 6.95 -15.48
N THR A 54 5.48 6.56 -16.72
CA THR A 54 6.15 5.44 -17.41
C THR A 54 7.27 5.89 -18.38
N GLY A 55 7.48 7.20 -18.53
CA GLY A 55 8.48 7.79 -19.44
C GLY A 55 7.89 8.32 -20.74
N GLY A 56 8.62 9.21 -21.43
CA GLY A 56 8.16 9.81 -22.69
C GLY A 56 6.90 10.67 -22.56
N GLY A 57 6.58 11.16 -21.34
CA GLY A 57 5.35 11.90 -21.06
C GLY A 57 4.10 11.03 -20.89
N TRP A 58 4.25 9.70 -20.84
CA TRP A 58 3.17 8.75 -20.60
C TRP A 58 2.99 8.43 -19.12
N TYR A 59 1.74 8.26 -18.72
CA TYR A 59 1.34 7.93 -17.37
C TYR A 59 0.34 6.78 -17.37
N GLU A 60 0.55 5.81 -16.49
CA GLU A 60 -0.39 4.70 -16.23
C GLU A 60 -1.37 5.10 -15.13
N LEU A 61 -2.65 4.78 -15.27
CA LEU A 61 -3.72 5.08 -14.31
C LEU A 61 -4.01 3.86 -13.42
N SER A 62 -4.81 4.04 -12.37
CA SER A 62 -5.21 2.97 -11.43
C SER A 62 -5.98 1.83 -12.09
N ASN A 63 -6.66 2.09 -13.20
CA ASN A 63 -7.35 1.08 -14.00
C ASN A 63 -6.44 0.38 -15.03
N GLY A 64 -5.16 0.74 -15.10
CA GLY A 64 -4.19 0.19 -16.06
C GLY A 64 -4.14 0.87 -17.43
N GLU A 65 -5.01 1.86 -17.70
CA GLU A 65 -4.94 2.67 -18.93
C GLU A 65 -3.71 3.59 -18.93
N LYS A 66 -3.26 4.00 -20.13
CA LYS A 66 -2.15 4.93 -20.28
C LYS A 66 -2.59 6.21 -20.98
N VAL A 67 -2.24 7.33 -20.39
CA VAL A 67 -2.54 8.67 -20.89
C VAL A 67 -1.23 9.43 -21.09
N GLN A 68 -1.10 10.10 -22.23
CA GLN A 68 0.01 11.02 -22.48
C GLN A 68 -0.36 12.38 -21.89
N GLY A 69 0.58 13.04 -21.21
CA GLY A 69 0.33 14.35 -20.58
C GLY A 69 0.01 14.23 -19.09
N LYS A 70 0.73 15.04 -18.28
CA LYS A 70 0.64 14.98 -16.82
C LYS A 70 -0.73 15.45 -16.29
N GLU A 71 -1.28 16.52 -16.88
CA GLU A 71 -2.56 17.09 -16.47
C GLU A 71 -3.72 16.16 -16.80
N GLU A 72 -3.74 15.62 -18.01
CA GLU A 72 -4.74 14.65 -18.46
C GLU A 72 -4.73 13.39 -17.59
N ALA A 73 -3.54 12.88 -17.27
CA ALA A 73 -3.42 11.72 -16.39
C ALA A 73 -3.94 11.99 -14.97
N MET A 74 -3.68 13.18 -14.40
CA MET A 74 -4.23 13.54 -13.08
C MET A 74 -5.76 13.65 -13.10
N SER A 75 -6.32 14.28 -14.15
CA SER A 75 -7.78 14.41 -14.29
C SER A 75 -8.47 13.06 -14.49
N ALA A 76 -7.87 12.18 -15.30
CA ALA A 76 -8.39 10.84 -15.54
C ALA A 76 -8.35 9.99 -14.26
N GLU A 77 -7.23 10.01 -13.53
CA GLU A 77 -7.09 9.31 -12.26
C GLU A 77 -8.10 9.78 -11.21
N GLN A 78 -8.31 11.10 -11.09
CA GLN A 78 -9.30 11.65 -10.16
C GLN A 78 -10.71 11.13 -10.50
N SER A 79 -11.06 11.12 -11.78
CA SER A 79 -12.35 10.62 -12.26
C SER A 79 -12.56 9.12 -12.00
N LEU A 80 -11.48 8.33 -11.93
CA LEU A 80 -11.55 6.91 -11.56
C LEU A 80 -11.81 6.74 -10.07
N LYS A 81 -11.09 7.49 -9.22
CA LYS A 81 -11.28 7.48 -7.76
C LYS A 81 -12.71 7.88 -7.36
N ASP A 82 -13.27 8.87 -8.04
CA ASP A 82 -14.63 9.35 -7.77
C ASP A 82 -15.71 8.34 -8.22
N LYS A 83 -15.40 7.42 -9.14
CA LYS A 83 -16.32 6.36 -9.60
C LYS A 83 -16.29 5.09 -8.74
N GLU A 84 -15.22 4.87 -7.98
CA GLU A 84 -15.08 3.72 -7.07
C GLU A 84 -15.58 4.01 -5.63
N SER A 85 -16.10 5.23 -5.36
CA SER A 85 -16.66 5.64 -4.06
C SER A 85 -18.17 5.40 -3.92
#